data_AF-A0A3B8R3M6-F1
#
_entry.id   AF-A0A3B8R3M6-F1
#
_cell.length_a   1.000
_cell.length_b   1.000
_cell.length_c   1.000
_cell.angle_alpha   90.00
_cell.angle_beta   90.00
_cell.angle_gamma   90.00
#
_symmetry.space_group_name_H-M   'P 1'
#
loop_
_entity.id
_entity.type
_entity.pdbx_description
1 polymer ?
#
loop_
_entity_poly.entity_id
_entity_poly.type
_entity_poly.pdbx_seq_one_letter_code
_entity_poly.pdbx_strand_id
1 'polypeptide(L)' 'MINALADFHSVFGLPDQGVRAVCTTRQAGSSQGVYQGLNLATHVGDDSEVVMRNRERLTHQFDLP' A
#
# COMPACT_ATOMS: atom_id res chain seq x y z
N MET A 1 6.54 -5.98 -15.09
CA MET A 1 5.76 -4.82 -14.62
C MET A 1 5.44 -5.06 -13.15
N ILE A 2 5.88 -4.18 -12.26
CA ILE A 2 5.65 -4.33 -10.81
C ILE A 2 4.15 -4.08 -10.57
N ASN A 3 3.35 -5.15 -10.61
CA ASN A 3 1.94 -5.12 -10.24
C ASN A 3 1.88 -4.90 -8.72
N ALA A 4 1.72 -3.65 -8.30
CA ALA A 4 1.26 -3.16 -6.99
C ALA A 4 1.89 -3.67 -5.68
N LEU A 5 2.65 -4.77 -5.63
CA LEU A 5 3.08 -5.43 -4.39
C LEU A 5 4.38 -6.18 -4.67
N ALA A 6 5.49 -5.54 -4.39
CA ALA A 6 6.77 -6.23 -4.30
C ALA A 6 7.04 -6.46 -2.82
N ASP A 7 6.83 -7.68 -2.34
CA ASP A 7 7.66 -8.16 -1.25
C ASP A 7 9.11 -8.15 -1.77
N PHE A 8 9.96 -7.35 -1.12
CA PHE A 8 11.34 -7.20 -1.56
C PHE A 8 12.14 -8.50 -1.47
N HIS A 9 11.73 -9.48 -0.66
CA HIS A 9 12.35 -10.81 -0.66
C HIS A 9 12.10 -11.51 -1.99
N SER A 10 10.85 -11.49 -2.46
CA SER A 10 10.46 -12.09 -3.73
C SER A 10 11.08 -11.37 -4.95
N VAL A 11 11.28 -10.05 -4.89
CA VAL A 11 11.85 -9.29 -6.01
C VAL A 11 13.38 -9.38 -6.11
N PHE A 12 14.08 -9.42 -4.98
CA PHE A 12 15.55 -9.40 -4.95
C PHE A 12 16.17 -10.75 -4.57
N GLY A 13 15.36 -11.77 -4.29
CA GLY A 13 15.85 -13.08 -3.83
C GLY A 13 16.51 -12.99 -2.45
N LEU A 14 16.06 -12.07 -1.59
CA LEU A 14 16.64 -11.89 -0.27
C LEU A 14 16.20 -13.03 0.67
N PRO A 15 17.11 -13.57 1.49
CA PRO A 15 16.76 -14.56 2.49
C PRO A 15 15.83 -13.95 3.55
N ASP A 16 14.89 -14.75 4.05
CA ASP A 16 14.04 -14.33 5.15
C ASP A 16 14.87 -14.16 6.44
N GLN A 17 15.02 -12.91 6.86
CA GLN A 17 15.71 -12.50 8.08
C GLN A 17 14.73 -11.92 9.11
N GLY A 18 13.41 -12.17 8.95
CA GLY A 18 12.37 -11.58 9.80
C GLY A 18 12.09 -10.10 9.51
N VAL A 19 12.56 -9.58 8.37
CA VAL A 19 12.27 -8.22 7.90
C VAL A 19 11.23 -8.29 6.80
N ARG A 20 10.19 -7.46 6.88
CA ARG A 20 9.24 -7.28 5.78
C ARG A 20 9.29 -5.83 5.33
N ALA A 21 9.50 -5.63 4.05
CA ALA A 21 9.52 -4.30 3.45
C ALA A 21 8.62 -4.31 2.21
N VAL A 22 7.80 -3.27 2.10
CA VAL A 22 6.82 -3.09 1.02
C VAL A 22 6.87 -1.65 0.54
N CYS A 23 6.62 -1.44 -0.75
CA CYS A 23 6.46 -0.11 -1.33
C CYS A 23 5.17 -0.07 -2.11
N THR A 24 4.30 0.87 -1.75
CA THR A 24 3.00 1.03 -2.39
C THR A 24 3.11 1.81 -3.68
N THR A 25 2.23 1.53 -4.63
CA THR A 25 1.98 2.42 -5.77
C THR A 25 0.64 3.14 -5.58
N ARG A 26 0.29 4.03 -6.50
CA ARG A 26 -1.02 4.69 -6.50
C ARG A 26 -2.16 3.75 -6.91
N GLN A 27 -1.89 2.57 -7.46
CA GLN A 27 -2.93 1.66 -7.95
C GLN A 27 -3.70 0.96 -6.83
N ALA A 28 -4.88 0.43 -7.16
CA ALA A 28 -5.67 -0.45 -6.29
C ALA A 28 -6.21 0.19 -4.98
N GLY A 29 -6.43 1.50 -4.94
CA GLY A 29 -7.19 2.16 -3.87
C GLY A 29 -8.48 2.82 -4.35
N SER A 30 -9.21 3.41 -3.41
CA SER A 30 -10.57 3.90 -3.59
C SER A 30 -10.71 5.42 -3.61
N SER A 31 -9.61 6.17 -3.37
CA SER A 31 -9.63 7.62 -3.46
C SER A 31 -9.94 8.07 -4.88
N GLN A 32 -10.44 9.30 -5.02
CA GLN A 32 -10.90 9.88 -6.29
C GLN A 32 -10.21 11.21 -6.59
N GLY A 33 -10.44 11.75 -7.80
CA GLY A 33 -9.92 13.05 -8.21
C GLY A 33 -8.40 13.13 -8.15
N VAL A 34 -7.85 14.19 -7.56
CA VAL A 34 -6.40 14.39 -7.44
C VAL A 34 -5.69 13.33 -6.58
N TYR A 35 -6.46 12.61 -5.74
CA TYR A 35 -5.96 11.53 -4.90
C TYR A 35 -6.25 10.14 -5.49
N GLN A 36 -6.75 10.06 -6.73
CA GLN A 36 -7.26 8.83 -7.33
C GLN A 36 -6.36 7.62 -7.07
N GLY A 37 -6.93 6.57 -6.47
CA GLY A 37 -6.24 5.31 -6.16
C GLY A 37 -5.91 5.14 -4.67
N LEU A 38 -4.74 4.59 -4.37
CA LEU A 38 -4.30 4.21 -3.02
C LEU A 38 -3.61 5.36 -2.30
N ASN A 39 -4.39 6.36 -1.91
CA ASN A 39 -3.90 7.41 -1.01
C ASN A 39 -3.92 6.92 0.45
N LEU A 40 -2.79 7.06 1.14
CA LEU A 40 -2.59 6.65 2.52
C LEU A 40 -2.37 7.84 3.47
N ALA A 41 -2.37 9.07 2.93
CA ALA A 41 -2.08 10.28 3.68
C ALA A 41 -3.36 10.87 4.31
N THR A 42 -3.32 11.11 5.63
CA THR A 42 -4.45 11.62 6.41
C THR A 42 -4.51 13.14 6.55
N HIS A 43 -3.56 13.86 5.93
CA HIS A 43 -3.35 15.30 6.16
C HIS A 43 -3.33 16.12 4.87
N VAL A 44 -3.76 15.54 3.75
CA VAL A 44 -3.69 16.18 2.42
C VAL A 44 -5.02 16.70 1.93
N GLY A 45 -6.11 16.51 2.68
CA GLY A 45 -7.46 16.95 2.32
C GLY A 45 -8.30 15.93 1.53
N ASP A 46 -7.86 14.67 1.47
CA ASP A 46 -8.68 13.56 0.94
C ASP A 46 -9.74 13.13 1.96
N ASP A 47 -10.72 12.35 1.51
CA ASP A 47 -11.75 11.76 2.36
C ASP A 47 -11.13 10.79 3.38
N SER A 48 -11.33 11.07 4.66
CA SER A 48 -10.73 10.29 5.75
C SER A 48 -11.21 8.83 5.79
N GLU A 49 -12.47 8.56 5.47
CA GLU A 49 -13.00 7.18 5.46
C GLU A 49 -12.37 6.37 4.32
N VAL A 50 -12.20 7.01 3.16
CA VAL A 50 -11.56 6.38 2.00
C VAL A 50 -10.08 6.11 2.27
N VAL A 51 -9.35 7.06 2.89
CA VAL A 51 -7.95 6.87 3.28
C VAL A 51 -7.81 5.73 4.30
N MET A 52 -8.72 5.62 5.26
CA MET A 52 -8.70 4.52 6.23
C MET A 52 -8.93 3.16 5.54
N ARG A 53 -9.88 3.08 4.60
CA ARG A 53 -10.11 1.86 3.81
C ARG A 53 -8.89 1.46 2.97
N ASN A 54 -8.19 2.43 2.39
CA ASN A 54 -6.94 2.18 1.67
C ASN A 54 -5.85 1.60 2.59
N ARG A 55 -5.76 2.09 3.84
CA ARG A 55 -4.83 1.57 4.85
C ARG A 55 -5.20 0.17 5.31
N GLU A 56 -6.48 -0.10 5.59
CA GLU A 56 -6.96 -1.44 5.93
C GLU A 56 -6.62 -2.45 4.83
N ARG A 57 -6.86 -2.07 3.56
CA ARG A 57 -6.48 -2.90 2.41
C ARG A 57 -4.98 -3.19 2.41
N LEU A 58 -4.13 -2.18 2.64
CA LEU A 58 -2.68 -2.38 2.73
C LEU A 58 -2.31 -3.38 3.83
N THR A 59 -2.88 -3.21 5.02
CA THR A 59 -2.59 -4.08 6.17
C THR A 59 -3.00 -5.52 5.92
N HIS A 60 -4.22 -5.75 5.42
CA HIS A 60 -4.72 -7.09 5.08
C HIS A 60 -3.96 -7.75 3.93
N GLN A 61 -3.46 -6.97 2.98
CA GLN A 61 -2.80 -7.50 1.80
C GLN A 61 -1.37 -8.00 2.07
N PHE A 62 -0.73 -7.49 3.12
CA PHE A 62 0.65 -7.80 3.47
C PHE A 62 0.80 -8.36 4.89
N ASP A 63 -0.31 -8.70 5.56
CA ASP A 63 -0.35 -9.19 6.94
C ASP A 63 0.48 -8.31 7.89
N LEU A 64 0.29 -6.99 7.77
CA LEU A 64 0.95 -6.00 8.63
C LEU A 64 0.24 -5.93 9.99
N PRO A 65 0.99 -5.68 11.09
CA PRO A 65 0.42 -5.48 12.41
C PRO A 65 -0.48 -4.24 12.51
#